data_AF-A0AAW8B402-F1
#
_entry.id   AF-A0AAW8B402-F1
#
_cell.length_a   1.000
_cell.length_b   1.000
_cell.length_c   1.000
_cell.angle_alpha   90.00
_cell.angle_beta   90.00
_cell.angle_gamma   90.00
#
_symmetry.space_group_name_H-M   'P 1'
#
loop_
_entity.id
_entity.type
_entity.pdbx_description
1 polymer ?
#
loop_
_entity_poly.entity_id
_entity_poly.type
_entity_poly.pdbx_seq_one_letter_code
_entity_poly.pdbx_strand_id
1 'polypeptide(L)'
;MLDDDEIKAHLEAAGRDYVIDVRVRAYDEAILLYIPRERVAPKVKQGFTSFRQIKNLQKHLGEYFSTVVDVIFMKSESHSDLEAGFFQLLNRRFNDRLKSMYISFSGEKVIDSWIEVKELDDLLKAQISEHFSELLAGTDLILGEIQWVGSKVNLPSTPALLRLIKILQPVELGYLSKSLKENYDSVDEKWLKKTLDNLRRKGVLHWQKPGSYTLTADSLNFVPAGTRRSSSDIDRALALGRRKW
;
A
#
# COMPACT_ATOMS: atom_id res chain seq x y z
N MET A 1 -39.06 19.04 10.43
CA MET A 1 -38.63 17.86 9.66
C MET A 1 -38.23 18.39 8.30
N LEU A 2 -36.94 18.34 7.99
CA LEU A 2 -36.43 18.73 6.68
C LEU A 2 -36.98 17.78 5.62
N ASP A 3 -37.46 18.32 4.51
CA ASP A 3 -37.98 17.55 3.38
C ASP A 3 -36.89 17.40 2.30
N ASP A 4 -36.66 16.16 1.87
CA ASP A 4 -35.70 15.84 0.81
C ASP A 4 -36.06 16.56 -0.50
N ASP A 5 -37.36 16.75 -0.77
CA ASP A 5 -37.86 17.39 -1.98
C ASP A 5 -37.61 18.91 -2.00
N GLU A 6 -37.69 19.56 -0.83
CA GLU A 6 -37.38 20.99 -0.69
C GLU A 6 -35.88 21.27 -0.94
N ILE A 7 -35.01 20.39 -0.43
CA ILE A 7 -33.56 20.52 -0.62
C ILE A 7 -33.20 20.26 -2.10
N LYS A 8 -33.83 19.28 -2.74
CA LYS A 8 -33.65 19.00 -4.17
C LYS A 8 -34.08 20.19 -5.04
N ALA A 9 -35.25 20.77 -4.78
CA ALA A 9 -35.73 21.95 -5.50
C ALA A 9 -34.76 23.15 -5.36
N HIS A 10 -34.20 23.37 -4.17
CA HIS A 10 -33.21 24.43 -3.93
C HIS A 10 -31.91 24.22 -4.68
N LEU A 11 -31.45 22.98 -4.80
CA LEU A 11 -30.24 22.62 -5.56
C LEU A 11 -30.43 22.77 -7.07
N GLU A 12 -31.60 22.37 -7.59
CA GLU A 12 -31.96 22.53 -8.99
C GLU A 12 -32.06 24.00 -9.40
N ALA A 13 -32.73 24.82 -8.59
CA ALA A 13 -32.82 26.27 -8.81
C ALA A 13 -31.44 26.96 -8.81
N ALA A 14 -30.49 26.43 -8.04
CA ALA A 14 -29.11 26.92 -7.96
C ALA A 14 -28.17 26.31 -9.03
N GLY A 15 -28.69 25.50 -9.95
CA GLY A 15 -27.91 24.87 -11.02
C GLY A 15 -26.81 23.93 -10.50
N ARG A 16 -27.09 23.18 -9.43
CA ARG A 16 -26.14 22.26 -8.79
C ARG A 16 -26.29 20.82 -9.30
N ASP A 17 -26.24 20.69 -10.62
CA ASP A 17 -26.39 19.43 -11.37
C ASP A 17 -25.38 18.32 -10.99
N TYR A 18 -24.29 18.66 -10.32
CA TYR A 18 -23.28 17.71 -9.84
C TYR A 18 -23.67 16.91 -8.59
N VAL A 19 -24.74 17.31 -7.87
CA VAL A 19 -25.31 16.51 -6.76
C VAL A 19 -26.34 15.55 -7.35
N ILE A 20 -26.16 14.25 -7.15
CA ILE A 20 -27.02 13.22 -7.79
C ILE A 20 -28.13 12.69 -6.88
N ASP A 21 -27.94 12.76 -5.57
CA ASP A 21 -28.95 12.40 -4.58
C ASP A 21 -28.74 13.21 -3.30
N VAL A 22 -29.83 13.37 -2.55
CA VAL A 22 -29.86 14.07 -1.27
C VAL A 22 -30.72 13.27 -0.31
N ARG A 23 -30.25 13.12 0.93
CA ARG A 23 -31.01 12.46 2.00
C ARG A 23 -30.84 13.18 3.32
N VAL A 24 -31.90 13.29 4.10
CA VAL A 24 -31.82 13.71 5.50
C VAL A 24 -31.62 12.50 6.41
N ARG A 25 -30.56 12.54 7.24
CA ARG A 25 -30.28 11.49 8.21
C ARG A 25 -31.23 11.63 9.40
N ALA A 26 -32.07 10.61 9.63
CA ALA A 26 -33.16 10.66 10.61
C ALA A 26 -32.74 10.85 12.09
N TYR A 27 -31.47 10.61 12.44
CA TYR A 27 -30.99 10.69 13.82
C TYR A 27 -30.60 12.11 14.25
N ASP A 28 -29.96 12.88 13.35
CA ASP A 28 -29.38 14.20 13.63
C ASP A 28 -29.87 15.28 12.65
N GLU A 29 -30.83 14.94 11.78
CA GLU A 29 -31.34 15.78 10.69
C GLU A 29 -30.24 16.34 9.77
N ALA A 30 -29.08 15.67 9.69
CA ALA A 30 -27.99 16.08 8.82
C ALA A 30 -28.31 15.83 7.34
N ILE A 31 -27.97 16.78 6.47
CA ILE A 31 -28.15 16.67 5.03
C ILE A 31 -26.96 15.90 4.45
N LEU A 32 -27.23 14.79 3.76
CA LEU A 32 -26.25 13.99 3.04
C LEU A 32 -26.31 14.31 1.56
N LEU A 33 -25.23 14.88 1.02
CA LEU A 33 -25.09 15.16 -0.40
C LEU A 33 -24.29 14.04 -1.07
N TYR A 34 -24.89 13.38 -2.05
CA TYR A 34 -24.20 12.36 -2.84
C TYR A 34 -23.64 13.00 -4.10
N ILE A 35 -22.31 12.97 -4.24
CA ILE A 35 -21.59 13.59 -5.36
C ILE A 35 -20.69 12.54 -6.01
N PRO A 36 -20.80 12.27 -7.33
CA PRO A 36 -19.87 11.39 -8.02
C PRO A 36 -18.48 12.02 -8.02
N ARG A 37 -17.44 11.25 -7.70
CA ARG A 37 -16.07 11.79 -7.60
C ARG A 37 -15.56 12.32 -8.95
N GLU A 38 -16.02 11.74 -10.05
CA GLU A 38 -15.74 12.16 -11.43
C GLU A 38 -16.29 13.55 -11.74
N ARG A 39 -17.34 14.02 -11.05
CA ARG A 39 -17.85 15.39 -11.20
C ARG A 39 -17.05 16.40 -10.38
N VAL A 40 -15.94 16.00 -9.76
CA VAL A 40 -15.09 16.89 -8.95
C VAL A 40 -13.75 17.13 -9.65
N ALA A 41 -13.51 18.37 -10.07
CA ALA A 41 -12.30 18.80 -10.77
C ALA A 41 -11.56 19.92 -10.00
N PRO A 42 -10.27 20.15 -10.28
CA PRO A 42 -9.50 21.24 -9.68
C PRO A 42 -10.04 22.64 -10.06
N LYS A 43 -10.68 22.75 -11.23
CA LYS A 43 -11.31 23.98 -11.74
C LYS A 43 -12.72 23.67 -12.22
N VAL A 44 -13.60 24.65 -12.05
CA VAL A 44 -15.02 24.58 -12.41
C VAL A 44 -15.18 24.52 -13.93
N LYS A 45 -15.98 23.59 -14.42
CA LYS A 45 -16.43 23.49 -15.81
C LYS A 45 -17.90 23.06 -15.82
N GLN A 46 -18.58 23.19 -16.95
CA GLN A 46 -19.97 22.77 -17.09
C GLN A 46 -20.12 21.27 -16.77
N GLY A 47 -20.99 20.91 -15.82
CA GLY A 47 -21.17 19.55 -15.31
C GLY A 47 -20.13 19.07 -14.27
N PHE A 48 -19.15 19.90 -13.90
CA PHE A 48 -18.12 19.60 -12.91
C PHE A 48 -18.08 20.67 -11.80
N THR A 49 -17.90 20.24 -10.56
CA THR A 49 -17.72 21.09 -9.39
C THR A 49 -16.27 21.02 -8.90
N SER A 50 -15.89 21.92 -8.00
CA SER A 50 -14.58 21.88 -7.33
C SER A 50 -14.74 21.66 -5.84
N PHE A 51 -13.69 21.15 -5.16
CA PHE A 51 -13.71 21.03 -3.69
C PHE A 51 -14.07 22.35 -2.99
N ARG A 52 -13.66 23.48 -3.55
CA ARG A 52 -14.02 24.80 -3.02
C ARG A 52 -15.53 25.08 -3.15
N GLN A 53 -16.13 24.74 -4.29
CA GLN A 53 -17.56 24.90 -4.50
C GLN A 53 -18.38 23.95 -3.63
N ILE A 54 -17.92 22.70 -3.46
CA ILE A 54 -18.55 21.74 -2.54
C ILE A 54 -18.53 22.29 -1.11
N LYS A 55 -17.37 22.79 -0.64
CA LYS A 55 -17.29 23.43 0.70
C LYS A 55 -18.20 24.65 0.83
N ASN A 56 -18.27 25.48 -0.20
CA ASN A 56 -19.18 26.62 -0.22
C ASN A 56 -20.65 26.18 -0.19
N LEU A 57 -21.00 25.10 -0.90
CA LEU A 57 -22.33 24.52 -0.89
C LEU A 57 -22.69 23.94 0.48
N GLN A 58 -21.78 23.18 1.11
CA GLN A 58 -21.95 22.67 2.47
C GLN A 58 -22.22 23.81 3.46
N LYS A 59 -21.44 24.89 3.39
CA LYS A 59 -21.62 26.06 4.24
C LYS A 59 -22.96 26.76 3.99
N HIS A 60 -23.31 27.00 2.72
CA HIS A 60 -24.55 27.66 2.33
C HIS A 60 -25.79 26.87 2.79
N LEU A 61 -25.82 25.57 2.55
CA LEU A 61 -26.92 24.70 2.98
C LEU A 61 -26.98 24.59 4.51
N GLY A 62 -25.82 24.52 5.17
CA GLY A 62 -25.78 24.46 6.63
C GLY A 62 -26.29 25.73 7.30
N GLU A 63 -26.01 26.89 6.70
CA GLU A 63 -26.57 28.18 7.15
C GLU A 63 -28.07 28.31 6.84
N TYR A 64 -28.49 27.92 5.62
CA TYR A 64 -29.88 28.05 5.18
C TYR A 64 -30.84 27.13 5.96
N PHE A 65 -30.45 25.87 6.14
CA PHE A 65 -31.26 24.86 6.82
C PHE A 65 -30.91 24.70 8.30
N SER A 66 -29.94 25.47 8.83
CA SER A 66 -29.48 25.41 10.22
C SER A 66 -29.12 23.99 10.70
N THR A 67 -28.50 23.20 9.82
CA THR A 67 -28.13 21.80 10.07
C THR A 67 -26.74 21.47 9.55
N VAL A 68 -26.21 20.29 9.91
CA VAL A 68 -24.92 19.80 9.41
C VAL A 68 -25.09 19.21 8.01
N VAL A 69 -24.13 19.47 7.12
CA VAL A 69 -24.14 19.00 5.74
C VAL A 69 -22.91 18.16 5.46
N ASP A 70 -23.11 16.85 5.31
CA ASP A 70 -22.07 15.89 4.97
C ASP A 70 -22.07 15.62 3.46
N VAL A 71 -20.88 15.42 2.89
CA VAL A 71 -20.71 15.05 1.48
C VAL A 71 -20.20 13.62 1.40
N ILE A 72 -20.94 12.78 0.70
CA ILE A 72 -20.59 11.39 0.41
C ILE A 72 -20.16 11.33 -1.05
N PHE A 73 -18.87 11.05 -1.26
CA PHE A 73 -18.35 10.80 -2.60
C PHE A 73 -18.71 9.39 -3.05
N MET A 74 -19.50 9.29 -4.12
CA MET A 74 -19.84 8.02 -4.74
C MET A 74 -18.75 7.60 -5.74
N LYS A 75 -18.37 6.32 -5.69
CA LYS A 75 -17.75 5.64 -6.84
C LYS A 75 -18.89 5.25 -7.78
N SER A 76 -18.82 5.61 -9.07
CA SER A 76 -19.80 5.14 -10.05
C SER A 76 -19.63 3.65 -10.37
N GLU A 77 -20.73 2.98 -10.75
CA GLU A 77 -20.68 1.61 -11.26
C GLU A 77 -19.73 1.50 -12.46
N SER A 78 -19.74 2.48 -13.36
CA SER A 78 -18.82 2.54 -14.49
C SER A 78 -17.34 2.58 -14.07
N HIS A 79 -17.00 3.25 -12.97
CA HIS A 79 -15.65 3.25 -12.40
C HIS A 79 -15.27 1.87 -11.87
N SER A 80 -16.20 1.22 -11.18
CA SER A 80 -16.02 -0.16 -10.69
C SER A 80 -15.84 -1.14 -11.84
N ASP A 81 -16.60 -0.99 -12.91
CA ASP A 81 -16.52 -1.84 -14.11
C ASP A 81 -15.21 -1.62 -14.87
N LEU A 82 -14.74 -0.37 -14.98
CA LEU A 82 -13.43 -0.06 -15.55
C LEU A 82 -12.29 -0.64 -14.70
N GLU A 83 -12.34 -0.48 -13.38
CA GLU A 83 -11.36 -1.03 -12.44
C GLU A 83 -11.30 -2.56 -12.57
N ALA A 84 -12.46 -3.22 -12.58
CA ALA A 84 -12.55 -4.66 -12.80
C ALA A 84 -12.04 -5.07 -14.19
N GLY A 85 -12.38 -4.34 -15.24
CA GLY A 85 -11.94 -4.60 -16.61
C GLY A 85 -10.42 -4.53 -16.76
N PHE A 86 -9.80 -3.44 -16.30
CA PHE A 86 -8.34 -3.30 -16.33
C PHE A 86 -7.66 -4.36 -15.46
N PHE A 87 -8.20 -4.63 -14.27
CA PHE A 87 -7.68 -5.68 -13.40
C PHE A 87 -7.67 -7.03 -14.11
N GLN A 88 -8.77 -7.44 -14.74
CA GLN A 88 -8.85 -8.74 -15.42
C GLN A 88 -7.88 -8.85 -16.60
N LEU A 89 -7.74 -7.79 -17.40
CA LEU A 89 -6.83 -7.77 -18.55
C LEU A 89 -5.37 -7.89 -18.11
N LEU A 90 -4.97 -7.08 -17.13
CA LEU A 90 -3.61 -7.13 -16.57
C LEU A 90 -3.37 -8.46 -15.85
N ASN A 91 -4.29 -8.92 -15.01
CA ASN A 91 -4.12 -10.13 -14.23
C ASN A 91 -3.96 -11.38 -15.11
N ARG A 92 -4.74 -11.46 -16.20
CA ARG A 92 -4.61 -12.53 -17.20
C ARG A 92 -3.25 -12.49 -17.91
N ARG A 93 -2.75 -11.29 -18.27
CA ARG A 93 -1.45 -11.13 -18.93
C ARG A 93 -0.29 -11.57 -18.03
N PHE A 94 -0.39 -11.31 -16.74
CA PHE A 94 0.66 -11.57 -15.76
C PHE A 94 0.40 -12.84 -14.93
N ASN A 95 -0.30 -13.84 -15.49
CA ASN A 95 -0.51 -15.16 -14.87
C ASN A 95 -1.04 -15.11 -13.43
N ASP A 96 -2.09 -14.34 -13.17
CA ASP A 96 -2.75 -14.23 -11.86
C ASP A 96 -1.85 -13.72 -10.71
N ARG A 97 -0.82 -12.94 -11.08
CA ARG A 97 0.10 -12.30 -10.14
C ARG A 97 -0.47 -11.03 -9.51
N LEU A 98 -1.44 -10.35 -10.13
CA LEU A 98 -2.10 -9.19 -9.54
C LEU A 98 -3.10 -9.68 -8.49
N LYS A 99 -3.09 -9.06 -7.30
CA LYS A 99 -4.03 -9.38 -6.22
C LYS A 99 -5.20 -8.40 -6.17
N SER A 100 -4.89 -7.13 -6.37
CA SER A 100 -5.88 -6.07 -6.40
C SER A 100 -5.34 -4.91 -7.21
N MET A 101 -6.27 -4.16 -7.80
CA MET A 101 -5.99 -2.92 -8.50
C MET A 101 -7.08 -1.93 -8.12
N TYR A 102 -6.67 -0.71 -7.83
CA TYR A 102 -7.58 0.41 -7.61
C TYR A 102 -7.20 1.53 -8.54
N ILE A 103 -8.18 2.22 -9.10
CA ILE A 103 -7.94 3.39 -9.96
C ILE A 103 -8.60 4.63 -9.37
N SER A 104 -8.00 5.79 -9.62
CA SER A 104 -8.56 7.10 -9.31
C SER A 104 -8.30 8.05 -10.47
N PHE A 105 -9.19 9.00 -10.66
CA PHE A 105 -9.03 10.06 -11.64
C PHE A 105 -8.46 11.31 -10.96
N SER A 106 -7.31 11.80 -11.41
CA SER A 106 -6.73 13.09 -10.99
C SER A 106 -7.16 14.25 -11.91
N GLY A 107 -8.07 13.98 -12.84
CA GLY A 107 -8.72 14.92 -13.76
C GLY A 107 -9.72 14.18 -14.67
N GLU A 108 -10.08 14.74 -15.82
CA GLU A 108 -11.03 14.09 -16.76
C GLU A 108 -10.45 12.86 -17.46
N LYS A 109 -9.13 12.81 -17.67
CA LYS A 109 -8.48 11.79 -18.51
C LYS A 109 -7.33 11.05 -17.83
N VAL A 110 -6.83 11.53 -16.70
CA VAL A 110 -5.63 10.97 -16.05
C VAL A 110 -6.03 9.94 -15.00
N ILE A 111 -5.50 8.72 -15.13
CA ILE A 111 -5.74 7.60 -14.22
C ILE A 111 -4.51 7.34 -13.38
N ASP A 112 -4.62 7.59 -12.08
CA ASP A 112 -3.68 7.10 -11.09
C ASP A 112 -4.13 5.72 -10.59
N SER A 113 -3.18 4.84 -10.31
CA SER A 113 -3.49 3.45 -9.94
C SER A 113 -2.69 2.95 -8.75
N TRP A 114 -3.31 2.08 -7.97
CA TRP A 114 -2.68 1.32 -6.89
C TRP A 114 -2.75 -0.15 -7.23
N ILE A 115 -1.60 -0.77 -7.48
CA ILE A 115 -1.54 -2.16 -7.92
C ILE A 115 -0.81 -2.99 -6.86
N GLU A 116 -1.48 -4.02 -6.34
CA GLU A 116 -0.84 -5.04 -5.50
C GLU A 116 -0.48 -6.25 -6.36
N VAL A 117 0.80 -6.63 -6.37
CA VAL A 117 1.32 -7.75 -7.16
C VAL A 117 2.10 -8.71 -6.25
N LYS A 118 2.01 -10.01 -6.51
CA LYS A 118 2.85 -11.05 -5.89
C LYS A 118 4.28 -10.95 -6.40
N GLU A 119 5.25 -11.05 -5.49
CA GLU A 119 6.68 -11.09 -5.82
C GLU A 119 7.08 -9.91 -6.71
N LEU A 120 6.77 -8.71 -6.24
CA LEU A 120 6.99 -7.47 -6.98
C LEU A 120 8.50 -7.22 -7.14
N ASP A 121 8.96 -7.17 -8.38
CA ASP A 121 10.31 -6.76 -8.76
C ASP A 121 10.27 -5.60 -9.77
N ASP A 122 11.41 -4.96 -10.01
CA ASP A 122 11.47 -3.76 -10.87
C ASP A 122 11.24 -4.06 -12.35
N LEU A 123 11.54 -5.28 -12.81
CA LEU A 123 11.26 -5.71 -14.18
C LEU A 123 9.75 -5.85 -14.39
N LEU A 124 9.06 -6.47 -13.43
CA LEU A 124 7.62 -6.65 -13.44
C LEU A 124 6.88 -5.32 -13.36
N LYS A 125 7.36 -4.38 -12.55
CA LYS A 125 6.81 -3.01 -12.53
C LYS A 125 6.86 -2.38 -13.92
N ALA A 126 8.02 -2.45 -14.58
CA ALA A 126 8.19 -1.88 -15.91
C ALA A 126 7.25 -2.53 -16.93
N GLN A 127 7.16 -3.87 -16.92
CA GLN A 127 6.27 -4.62 -17.82
C GLN A 127 4.79 -4.31 -17.60
N ILE A 128 4.34 -4.23 -16.34
CA ILE A 128 2.95 -3.88 -16.01
C ILE A 128 2.65 -2.44 -16.41
N SER A 129 3.55 -1.49 -16.13
CA SER A 129 3.36 -0.09 -16.52
C SER A 129 3.27 0.10 -18.03
N GLU A 130 4.17 -0.55 -18.78
CA GLU A 130 4.18 -0.52 -20.25
C GLU A 130 2.87 -1.08 -20.81
N HIS A 131 2.48 -2.27 -20.36
CA HIS A 131 1.27 -2.91 -20.85
C HIS A 131 -0.01 -2.16 -20.44
N PHE A 132 -0.04 -1.55 -19.26
CA PHE A 132 -1.17 -0.74 -18.84
C PHE A 132 -1.26 0.54 -19.69
N SER A 133 -0.12 1.15 -20.03
CA SER A 133 -0.09 2.27 -20.98
C SER A 133 -0.61 1.86 -22.38
N GLU A 134 -0.20 0.69 -22.89
CA GLU A 134 -0.70 0.14 -24.16
C GLU A 134 -2.22 -0.10 -24.14
N LEU A 135 -2.76 -0.62 -23.04
CA LEU A 135 -4.21 -0.81 -22.87
C LEU A 135 -4.98 0.51 -22.96
N LEU A 136 -4.37 1.61 -22.50
CA LEU A 136 -4.98 2.94 -22.53
C LEU A 136 -4.75 3.66 -23.86
N ALA A 137 -3.76 3.27 -24.68
CA ALA A 137 -3.40 3.93 -25.93
C ALA A 137 -4.51 4.00 -26.99
N GLY A 138 -5.51 3.10 -26.90
CA GLY A 138 -6.71 3.11 -27.76
C GLY A 138 -7.89 3.91 -27.19
N THR A 139 -7.70 4.59 -26.06
CA THR A 139 -8.75 5.31 -25.33
C THR A 139 -8.38 6.78 -25.19
N ASP A 140 -9.33 7.58 -24.70
CA ASP A 140 -9.10 8.98 -24.34
C ASP A 140 -8.39 9.16 -22.98
N LEU A 141 -7.93 8.05 -22.36
CA LEU A 141 -7.37 8.00 -21.02
C LEU A 141 -5.84 7.99 -21.06
N ILE A 142 -5.22 8.60 -20.05
CA ILE A 142 -3.77 8.74 -19.91
C ILE A 142 -3.36 8.10 -18.59
N LEU A 143 -2.34 7.24 -18.63
CA LEU A 143 -1.75 6.67 -17.43
C LEU A 143 -1.05 7.77 -16.62
N GLY A 144 -1.51 8.00 -15.40
CA GLY A 144 -0.88 8.84 -14.40
C GLY A 144 0.16 8.06 -13.60
N GLU A 145 0.18 8.25 -12.29
CA GLU A 145 1.12 7.57 -11.41
C GLU A 145 0.64 6.14 -11.05
N ILE A 146 1.56 5.17 -11.05
CA ILE A 146 1.32 3.84 -10.49
C ILE A 146 2.00 3.72 -9.13
N GLN A 147 1.18 3.60 -8.09
CA GLN A 147 1.58 3.30 -6.73
C GLN A 147 1.58 1.78 -6.52
N TRP A 148 2.74 1.24 -6.19
CA TRP A 148 2.87 -0.19 -5.95
C TRP A 148 2.57 -0.52 -4.49
N VAL A 149 1.47 -1.24 -4.26
CA VAL A 149 1.13 -1.75 -2.93
C VAL A 149 1.88 -3.05 -2.75
N GLY A 150 2.93 -3.02 -1.92
CA GLY A 150 3.78 -4.19 -1.72
C GLY A 150 3.04 -5.34 -1.04
N SER A 151 2.93 -6.47 -1.74
CA SER A 151 2.76 -7.78 -1.12
C SER A 151 3.73 -7.91 0.04
N LYS A 152 3.25 -8.37 1.22
CA LYS A 152 4.03 -8.58 2.46
C LYS A 152 5.52 -8.78 2.18
N VAL A 153 6.33 -7.79 2.56
CA VAL A 153 7.79 -7.86 2.43
C VAL A 153 8.25 -9.12 3.17
N ASN A 154 8.79 -10.10 2.45
CA ASN A 154 9.26 -11.35 3.03
C ASN A 154 10.64 -11.11 3.66
N LEU A 155 10.65 -10.39 4.78
CA LEU A 155 11.85 -10.09 5.57
C LEU A 155 11.91 -11.01 6.79
N PRO A 156 13.12 -11.42 7.20
CA PRO A 156 13.30 -12.16 8.43
C PRO A 156 12.92 -11.31 9.63
N SER A 157 12.21 -11.91 10.59
CA SER A 157 12.03 -11.31 11.91
C SER A 157 13.36 -11.19 12.64
N THR A 158 13.48 -10.26 13.59
CA THR A 158 14.71 -10.12 14.40
C THR A 158 15.13 -11.43 15.07
N PRO A 159 14.23 -12.23 15.68
CA PRO A 159 14.61 -13.54 16.23
C PRO A 159 15.15 -14.52 15.17
N ALA A 160 14.56 -14.56 13.98
CA ALA A 160 15.02 -15.42 12.89
C ALA A 160 16.42 -15.02 12.41
N LEU A 161 16.66 -13.72 12.26
CA LEU A 161 17.97 -13.16 11.91
C LEU A 161 19.04 -13.52 12.96
N LEU A 162 18.74 -13.30 14.25
CA LEU A 162 19.67 -13.59 15.33
C LEU A 162 19.96 -15.08 15.47
N ARG A 163 18.97 -15.95 15.26
CA ARG A 163 19.17 -17.41 15.24
C ARG A 163 20.15 -17.82 14.13
N LEU A 164 19.99 -17.28 12.93
CA LEU A 164 20.87 -17.60 11.81
C LEU A 164 22.31 -17.13 12.07
N ILE A 165 22.47 -15.91 12.61
CA ILE A 165 23.78 -15.39 13.04
C ILE A 165 24.37 -16.30 14.12
N LYS A 166 23.56 -16.77 15.10
CA LYS A 166 24.03 -17.67 16.16
C LYS A 166 24.68 -18.93 15.61
N ILE A 167 24.10 -19.51 14.56
CA ILE A 167 24.55 -20.75 13.93
C ILE A 167 25.81 -20.51 13.09
N LEU A 168 25.84 -19.41 12.32
CA LEU A 168 26.88 -19.15 11.33
C LEU A 168 28.09 -18.36 11.86
N GLN A 169 27.96 -17.72 13.03
CA GLN A 169 28.96 -16.81 13.56
C GLN A 169 30.37 -17.44 13.69
N PRO A 170 31.44 -16.65 13.43
CA PRO A 170 31.39 -15.29 12.87
C PRO A 170 30.91 -15.30 11.41
N VAL A 171 30.06 -14.34 11.06
CA VAL A 171 29.38 -14.31 9.74
C VAL A 171 29.62 -12.99 9.02
N GLU A 172 30.03 -13.07 7.76
CA GLU A 172 30.19 -11.91 6.89
C GLU A 172 28.87 -11.49 6.26
N LEU A 173 28.72 -10.18 5.99
CA LEU A 173 27.50 -9.61 5.41
C LEU A 173 27.05 -10.33 4.13
N GLY A 174 27.98 -10.57 3.20
CA GLY A 174 27.67 -11.20 1.92
C GLY A 174 27.19 -12.64 2.07
N TYR A 175 27.82 -13.41 2.94
CA TYR A 175 27.41 -14.79 3.22
C TYR A 175 26.07 -14.88 3.96
N LEU A 176 25.84 -13.97 4.91
CA LEU A 176 24.55 -13.87 5.62
C LEU A 176 23.41 -13.47 4.67
N SER A 177 23.66 -12.49 3.77
CA SER A 177 22.72 -12.07 2.74
C SER A 177 22.33 -13.26 1.85
N LYS A 178 23.32 -14.00 1.34
CA LYS A 178 23.09 -15.20 0.52
C LYS A 178 22.26 -16.26 1.26
N SER A 179 22.59 -16.54 2.51
CA SER A 179 21.89 -17.55 3.33
C SER A 179 20.45 -17.13 3.66
N LEU A 180 20.19 -15.83 3.86
CA LEU A 180 18.84 -15.31 4.10
C LEU A 180 17.98 -15.37 2.84
N LYS A 181 18.55 -15.09 1.66
CA LYS A 181 17.85 -15.14 0.39
C LYS A 181 17.31 -16.52 0.02
N GLU A 182 17.76 -17.59 0.66
CA GLU A 182 17.18 -18.93 0.47
C GLU A 182 15.75 -19.05 1.04
N ASN A 183 15.37 -18.20 2.00
CA ASN A 183 14.05 -18.24 2.64
C ASN A 183 13.34 -16.87 2.67
N TYR A 184 14.06 -15.79 2.33
CA TYR A 184 13.62 -14.40 2.43
C TYR A 184 14.06 -13.60 1.20
N ASP A 185 13.20 -13.61 0.19
CA ASP A 185 13.49 -13.10 -1.15
C ASP A 185 13.64 -11.56 -1.19
N SER A 186 13.07 -10.88 -0.19
CA SER A 186 13.08 -9.41 -0.08
C SER A 186 14.31 -8.85 0.65
N VAL A 187 15.29 -9.68 1.02
CA VAL A 187 16.50 -9.22 1.73
C VAL A 187 17.48 -8.54 0.76
N ASP A 188 17.62 -7.22 0.91
CA ASP A 188 18.67 -6.44 0.26
C ASP A 188 19.86 -6.19 1.20
N GLU A 189 21.07 -6.07 0.64
CA GLU A 189 22.30 -5.86 1.42
C GLU A 189 22.32 -4.51 2.16
N LYS A 190 21.74 -3.45 1.59
CA LYS A 190 21.68 -2.13 2.26
C LYS A 190 20.76 -2.21 3.47
N TRP A 191 19.61 -2.88 3.33
CA TRP A 191 18.68 -3.11 4.44
C TRP A 191 19.33 -3.97 5.53
N LEU A 192 19.99 -5.06 5.14
CA LEU A 192 20.64 -5.96 6.08
C LEU A 192 21.75 -5.24 6.84
N LYS A 193 22.61 -4.49 6.14
CA LYS A 193 23.67 -3.68 6.77
C LYS A 193 23.11 -2.69 7.78
N LYS A 194 22.08 -1.92 7.41
CA LYS A 194 21.41 -0.95 8.31
C LYS A 194 20.82 -1.65 9.54
N THR A 195 20.22 -2.83 9.36
CA THR A 195 19.61 -3.61 10.44
C THR A 195 20.67 -4.15 11.39
N LEU A 196 21.77 -4.72 10.88
CA LEU A 196 22.87 -5.21 11.69
C LEU A 196 23.60 -4.08 12.43
N ASP A 197 23.78 -2.92 11.81
CA ASP A 197 24.34 -1.74 12.46
C ASP A 197 23.47 -1.24 13.61
N ASN A 198 22.15 -1.28 13.46
CA ASN A 198 21.22 -0.93 14.53
C ASN A 198 21.32 -1.94 15.70
N LEU A 199 21.37 -3.24 15.40
CA LEU A 199 21.54 -4.29 16.42
C LEU A 199 22.90 -4.18 17.12
N ARG A 200 23.96 -3.80 16.41
CA ARG A 200 25.28 -3.49 16.99
C ARG A 200 25.20 -2.31 17.95
N ARG A 201 24.57 -1.21 17.57
CA ARG A 201 24.38 -0.03 18.44
C ARG A 201 23.59 -0.36 19.72
N LYS A 202 22.66 -1.32 19.63
CA LYS A 202 21.88 -1.83 20.77
C LYS A 202 22.63 -2.84 21.65
N GLY A 203 23.91 -3.12 21.38
CA GLY A 203 24.71 -4.08 22.15
C GLY A 203 24.39 -5.55 21.87
N VAL A 204 23.57 -5.85 20.85
CA VAL A 204 23.18 -7.22 20.49
C VAL A 204 24.25 -7.90 19.63
N LEU A 205 24.96 -7.14 18.79
CA LEU A 205 26.00 -7.67 17.91
C LEU A 205 27.35 -6.99 18.19
N HIS A 206 28.43 -7.72 17.95
CA HIS A 206 29.79 -7.19 17.95
C HIS A 206 30.49 -7.45 16.61
N TRP A 207 31.30 -6.48 16.19
CA TRP A 207 32.20 -6.65 15.05
C TRP A 207 33.47 -7.36 15.50
N GLN A 208 33.69 -8.56 14.98
CA GLN A 208 34.99 -9.21 15.13
C GLN A 208 36.03 -8.55 14.19
N LYS A 209 35.58 -8.18 12.98
CA LYS A 209 36.29 -7.40 11.97
C LYS A 209 35.26 -6.57 11.19
N PRO A 210 35.65 -5.48 10.49
CA PRO A 210 34.71 -4.72 9.67
C PRO A 210 33.94 -5.63 8.71
N GLY A 211 32.61 -5.63 8.80
CA GLY A 211 31.74 -6.46 7.96
C GLY A 211 31.53 -7.91 8.43
N SER A 212 32.13 -8.31 9.56
CA SER A 212 31.94 -9.62 10.20
C SER A 212 31.25 -9.48 11.55
N TYR A 213 30.13 -10.18 11.73
CA TYR A 213 29.21 -10.04 12.85
C TYR A 213 29.19 -11.28 13.73
N THR A 214 29.14 -11.04 15.04
CA THR A 214 29.03 -12.06 16.10
C THR A 214 27.98 -11.62 17.11
N LEU A 215 27.35 -12.57 17.79
CA LEU A 215 26.46 -12.27 18.92
C LEU A 215 27.30 -11.94 20.16
N THR A 216 26.78 -11.05 21.00
CA THR A 216 27.36 -10.76 22.32
C THR A 216 27.04 -11.89 23.31
N ALA A 217 27.62 -11.87 24.51
CA ALA A 217 27.29 -12.84 25.55
C ALA A 217 25.82 -12.70 25.98
N ASP A 218 25.36 -11.46 26.21
CA ASP A 218 23.98 -11.15 26.60
C ASP A 218 22.99 -11.59 25.51
N SER A 219 23.27 -11.15 24.28
CA SER A 219 23.11 -11.91 23.04
C SER A 219 22.54 -13.31 23.07
N LEU A 220 23.47 -14.22 23.36
CA LEU A 220 23.32 -15.65 23.28
C LEU A 220 22.31 -16.19 24.30
N ASN A 221 22.13 -15.49 25.42
CA ASN A 221 21.23 -15.92 26.50
C ASN A 221 19.75 -15.73 26.14
N PHE A 222 19.40 -14.77 25.28
CA PHE A 222 18.00 -14.51 24.91
C PHE A 222 17.59 -15.07 23.55
N VAL A 223 18.53 -15.39 22.65
CA VAL A 223 18.22 -16.09 21.39
C VAL A 223 17.92 -17.55 21.71
N PRO A 224 16.68 -18.04 21.47
CA PRO A 224 16.15 -19.23 22.13
C PRO A 224 17.12 -20.41 22.09
N ALA A 225 17.55 -20.80 23.29
CA ALA A 225 18.23 -22.04 23.62
C ALA A 225 17.15 -23.06 24.02
N GLY A 226 17.07 -24.16 23.28
CA GLY A 226 16.16 -25.26 23.59
C GLY A 226 16.94 -26.56 23.78
N THR A 227 16.34 -27.52 24.48
CA THR A 227 16.86 -28.89 24.60
C THR A 227 16.35 -29.81 23.50
N ARG A 228 15.49 -29.31 22.60
CA ARG A 228 14.92 -30.05 21.48
C ARG A 228 15.90 -30.11 20.31
N ARG A 229 15.79 -31.15 19.48
CA ARG A 229 16.63 -31.36 18.27
C ARG A 229 16.69 -30.16 17.32
N SER A 230 15.65 -29.32 17.28
CA SER A 230 15.56 -28.09 16.47
C SER A 230 16.13 -26.85 17.19
N SER A 231 17.00 -27.03 18.18
CA SER A 231 17.61 -25.94 18.95
C SER A 231 18.71 -25.27 18.16
N SER A 232 18.78 -23.94 18.27
CA SER A 232 19.84 -23.14 17.66
C SER A 232 21.24 -23.54 18.14
N ASP A 233 21.38 -24.09 19.34
CA ASP A 233 22.65 -24.56 19.90
C ASP A 233 23.12 -25.89 19.28
N ILE A 234 22.18 -26.81 19.02
CA ILE A 234 22.47 -28.07 18.33
C ILE A 234 22.84 -27.79 16.88
N ASP A 235 22.06 -26.94 16.20
CA ASP A 235 22.35 -26.51 14.84
C ASP A 235 23.74 -25.86 14.73
N ARG A 236 24.11 -25.02 15.70
CA ARG A 236 25.44 -24.41 15.79
C ARG A 236 26.54 -25.45 15.99
N ALA A 237 26.36 -26.39 16.92
CA ALA A 237 27.34 -27.45 17.17
C ALA A 237 27.57 -28.32 15.92
N LEU A 238 26.50 -28.67 15.20
CA LEU A 238 26.57 -29.39 13.93
C LEU A 238 27.26 -28.56 12.84
N ALA A 239 26.95 -27.27 12.73
CA ALA A 239 27.58 -26.37 11.76
C ALA A 239 29.10 -26.24 12.02
N LEU A 240 29.52 -26.15 13.29
CA LEU A 240 30.92 -26.13 13.68
C LEU A 240 31.63 -27.45 13.32
N GLY A 241 30.99 -28.60 13.57
CA GLY A 241 31.55 -29.91 13.21
C GLY A 241 31.70 -30.13 11.69
N ARG A 242 30.87 -29.48 10.87
CA ARG A 242 30.96 -29.52 9.40
C ARG A 242 32.05 -28.60 8.83
N ARG A 243 32.39 -27.52 9.54
CA ARG A 243 33.53 -26.66 9.19
C ARG A 243 34.82 -27.38 9.62
N LYS A 244 35.42 -28.17 8.72
CA LYS A 244 36.76 -28.75 8.94
C LYS A 244 37.73 -27.66 9.38
N TRP A 245 38.46 -27.92 10.45
CA TRP A 245 39.52 -27.05 10.97
C TRP A 245 40.71 -27.01 10.02
#